data_AF-H8H0Z5-F1
#
_entry.id   AF-H8H0Z5-F1
#
_cell.length_a   1.000
_cell.length_b   1.000
_cell.length_c   1.000
_cell.angle_alpha   90.00
_cell.angle_beta   90.00
_cell.angle_gamma   90.00
#
_symmetry.space_group_name_H-M   'P 1'
#
loop_
_entity.id
_entity.type
_entity.pdbx_description
1 polymer ?
#
loop_
_entity_poly.entity_id
_entity_poly.type
_entity_poly.pdbx_seq_one_letter_code
_entity_poly.pdbx_strand_id
1 'polypeptide(L)'
;MEPDMTNALWPLSDRGRSVVGGLLGTYGVDYLFLIGAQGLLVSCGGQLGPSLPRARTLRDLVHPEEYPPLWARVSGGDAGTPVPLPPFRVRGPEDGWHWLQGSSLNLLEHPEVGVTVLSAHDVTALKAAQLEQDALGTLLRQTTAGQGLRHLLADLVRTADEQVPHHFCAVFLWQDGLRLAAAPGAPQDFAALFPDWPEDAPAPATGPWSAGSLPAQVTPAALAAPLRRRGVAEVMSMPLLGRHGQYLGAVALYRRNSGPLTPGAAEVLAHARRLVTTCSPGCPTAACSPSGCGARSARCGRRGSGRD
;
A
#
# COMPACT_ATOMS: atom_id res chain seq x y z
N MET A 1 7.53 -25.94 -6.38
CA MET A 1 8.02 -26.54 -5.14
C MET A 1 6.79 -26.77 -4.29
N GLU A 2 6.36 -28.02 -4.17
CA GLU A 2 5.15 -28.36 -3.42
C GLU A 2 5.45 -28.10 -1.94
N PRO A 3 4.65 -27.27 -1.23
CA PRO A 3 4.89 -26.99 0.18
C PRO A 3 4.80 -28.31 0.96
N ASP A 4 5.87 -28.69 1.65
CA ASP A 4 5.91 -29.94 2.42
C ASP A 4 5.08 -29.82 3.69
N MET A 5 3.76 -29.93 3.52
CA MET A 5 2.77 -29.89 4.61
C MET A 5 2.88 -31.10 5.54
N THR A 6 3.49 -32.20 5.05
CA THR A 6 3.68 -33.44 5.81
C THR A 6 4.51 -33.18 7.07
N ASN A 7 5.49 -32.27 6.97
CA ASN A 7 6.29 -31.88 8.13
C ASN A 7 5.44 -31.24 9.23
N ALA A 8 4.35 -30.52 8.93
CA ALA A 8 3.50 -29.93 9.96
C ALA A 8 2.84 -30.97 10.87
N LEU A 9 2.67 -32.20 10.39
CA LEU A 9 1.92 -33.26 11.07
C LEU A 9 2.82 -34.19 11.90
N TRP A 10 4.12 -33.90 12.00
CA TRP A 10 5.06 -34.71 12.78
C TRP A 10 4.64 -34.97 14.25
N PRO A 11 3.94 -34.05 14.96
CA PRO A 11 3.53 -34.30 16.34
C PRO A 11 2.36 -35.29 16.49
N LEU A 12 1.65 -35.62 15.41
CA LEU A 12 0.47 -36.48 15.45
C LEU A 12 0.85 -37.97 15.33
N SER A 13 -0.02 -38.86 15.83
CA SER A 13 0.07 -40.31 15.56
C SER A 13 -0.12 -40.60 14.06
N ASP A 14 0.26 -41.78 13.58
CA ASP A 14 0.02 -42.17 12.17
C ASP A 14 -1.47 -42.08 11.79
N ARG A 15 -2.35 -42.40 12.73
CA ARG A 15 -3.80 -42.24 12.57
C ARG A 15 -4.19 -40.76 12.53
N GLY A 16 -3.68 -39.95 13.45
CA GLY A 16 -3.92 -38.50 13.45
C GLY A 16 -3.45 -37.84 12.14
N ARG A 17 -2.27 -38.22 11.64
CA ARG A 17 -1.76 -37.80 10.32
C ARG A 17 -2.68 -38.19 9.18
N SER A 18 -3.20 -39.43 9.18
CA SER A 18 -4.15 -39.89 8.16
C SER A 18 -5.45 -39.10 8.19
N VAL A 19 -6.02 -38.86 9.38
CA VAL A 19 -7.24 -38.05 9.56
C VAL A 19 -7.04 -36.63 9.03
N VAL A 20 -5.97 -35.96 9.47
CA VAL A 20 -5.68 -34.59 9.04
C VAL A 20 -5.29 -34.53 7.56
N GLY A 21 -4.50 -35.48 7.06
CA GLY A 21 -4.11 -35.57 5.65
C GLY A 21 -5.31 -35.75 4.72
N GLY A 22 -6.28 -36.58 5.09
CA GLY A 22 -7.53 -36.75 4.32
C GLY A 22 -8.36 -35.47 4.26
N LEU A 23 -8.41 -34.71 5.36
CA LEU A 23 -9.06 -33.40 5.38
C LEU A 23 -8.34 -32.40 4.45
N LEU A 24 -7.01 -32.37 4.47
CA LEU A 24 -6.23 -31.39 3.70
C LEU A 24 -6.20 -31.69 2.20
N GLY A 25 -6.12 -32.97 1.82
CA GLY A 25 -6.09 -33.39 0.41
C GLY A 25 -7.35 -32.97 -0.37
N THR A 26 -8.43 -32.64 0.33
CA THR A 26 -9.67 -32.15 -0.27
C THR A 26 -9.63 -30.65 -0.58
N TYR A 27 -8.84 -29.85 0.14
CA TYR A 27 -9.00 -28.39 0.18
C TYR A 27 -7.82 -27.56 -0.34
N GLY A 28 -6.73 -28.14 -0.85
CA GLY A 28 -5.67 -27.37 -1.53
C GLY A 28 -5.13 -26.19 -0.72
N VAL A 29 -4.82 -26.42 0.55
CA VAL A 29 -4.50 -25.38 1.53
C VAL A 29 -3.06 -24.90 1.41
N ASP A 30 -2.82 -23.59 1.62
CA ASP A 30 -1.47 -23.02 1.60
C ASP A 30 -0.77 -23.11 2.96
N TYR A 31 -1.56 -23.08 4.04
CA TYR A 31 -1.11 -23.09 5.42
C TYR A 31 -1.94 -24.03 6.28
N LEU A 32 -1.27 -24.66 7.24
CA LEU A 32 -1.87 -25.47 8.28
C LEU A 32 -1.28 -25.10 9.63
N PHE A 33 -2.13 -24.88 10.62
CA PHE A 33 -1.73 -24.67 12.01
C PHE A 33 -2.40 -25.72 12.89
N LEU A 34 -1.60 -26.38 13.73
CA LEU A 34 -2.07 -27.26 14.79
C LEU A 34 -2.00 -26.49 16.10
N ILE A 35 -3.16 -26.24 16.69
CA ILE A 35 -3.30 -25.37 17.85
C ILE A 35 -3.80 -26.21 19.03
N GLY A 36 -3.01 -26.31 20.08
CA GLY A 36 -3.41 -26.97 21.31
C GLY A 36 -4.43 -26.17 22.09
N ALA A 37 -4.87 -26.73 23.21
CA ALA A 37 -5.68 -26.00 24.19
C ALA A 37 -4.99 -24.67 24.56
N GLN A 38 -5.78 -23.62 24.81
CA GLN A 38 -5.31 -22.28 25.19
C GLN A 38 -4.54 -21.52 24.10
N GLY A 39 -4.50 -22.02 22.86
CA GLY A 39 -3.92 -21.30 21.72
C GLY A 39 -2.41 -21.53 21.53
N LEU A 40 -1.86 -22.55 22.20
CA LEU A 40 -0.48 -22.99 22.00
C LEU A 40 -0.30 -23.50 20.57
N LEU A 41 0.71 -23.01 19.86
CA LEU A 41 1.01 -23.50 18.52
C LEU A 41 1.85 -24.77 18.64
N VAL A 42 1.26 -25.92 18.32
CA VAL A 42 1.92 -27.24 18.38
C VAL A 42 2.81 -27.43 17.16
N SER A 43 2.31 -27.04 15.99
CA SER A 43 3.03 -27.09 14.73
C SER A 43 2.37 -26.20 13.70
N CYS A 44 3.11 -25.82 12.67
CA CYS A 44 2.53 -25.32 11.44
C CYS A 44 3.32 -25.84 10.23
N GLY A 45 2.72 -25.77 9.05
CA GLY A 45 3.45 -25.87 7.81
C GLY A 45 2.71 -25.22 6.66
N GLY A 46 3.29 -25.33 5.47
CA GLY A 46 2.84 -24.59 4.30
C GLY A 46 3.93 -23.68 3.75
N GLN A 47 3.52 -22.61 3.07
CA GLN A 47 4.45 -21.68 2.41
C GLN A 47 5.33 -20.84 3.38
N LEU A 48 5.01 -20.83 4.68
CA LEU A 48 5.81 -20.16 5.72
C LEU A 48 7.17 -20.84 5.96
N GLY A 49 7.38 -22.05 5.42
CA GLY A 49 8.58 -22.85 5.63
C GLY A 49 8.63 -23.51 7.02
N PRO A 50 9.62 -24.38 7.27
CA PRO A 50 9.78 -25.09 8.54
C PRO A 50 10.23 -24.16 9.69
N SER A 51 10.77 -22.99 9.37
CA SER A 51 11.17 -21.97 10.34
C SER A 51 10.02 -21.01 10.58
N LEU A 52 9.05 -21.42 11.39
CA LEU A 52 8.25 -20.43 12.08
C LEU A 52 9.19 -19.49 12.85
N PRO A 53 8.83 -18.20 12.98
CA PRO A 53 9.34 -17.37 14.06
C PRO A 53 9.23 -18.15 15.38
N ARG A 54 10.00 -17.79 16.41
CA ARG A 54 9.90 -18.40 17.77
C ARG A 54 8.54 -18.21 18.46
N ALA A 55 7.47 -17.97 17.71
CA ALA A 55 6.09 -18.00 18.11
C ALA A 55 5.79 -19.30 18.86
N ARG A 56 5.29 -19.16 20.08
CA ARG A 56 4.84 -20.27 20.90
C ARG A 56 3.33 -20.38 20.87
N THR A 57 2.66 -19.29 20.49
CA THR A 57 1.21 -19.18 20.50
C THR A 57 0.71 -18.62 19.18
N LEU A 58 -0.54 -18.90 18.85
CA LEU A 58 -1.21 -18.28 17.69
C LEU A 58 -1.18 -16.74 17.77
N ARG A 59 -1.23 -16.19 19.00
CA ARG A 59 -1.18 -14.74 19.26
C ARG A 59 0.12 -14.10 18.77
N ASP A 60 1.23 -14.83 18.79
CA ASP A 60 2.52 -14.31 18.36
C ASP A 60 2.61 -14.17 16.83
N LEU A 61 1.76 -14.92 16.09
CA LEU A 61 1.71 -14.90 14.64
C LEU A 61 0.65 -13.96 14.09
N VAL A 62 -0.50 -13.88 14.74
CA VAL A 62 -1.66 -13.11 14.25
C VAL A 62 -1.54 -11.65 14.62
N HIS A 63 -1.98 -10.75 13.73
CA HIS A 63 -1.99 -9.32 14.02
C HIS A 63 -2.75 -9.02 15.34
N PRO A 64 -2.20 -8.18 16.24
CA PRO A 64 -2.76 -7.99 17.59
C PRO A 64 -4.24 -7.58 17.64
N GLU A 65 -4.69 -6.78 16.66
CA GLU A 65 -6.09 -6.33 16.55
C GLU A 65 -7.05 -7.44 16.11
N GLU A 66 -6.54 -8.44 15.40
CA GLU A 66 -7.34 -9.50 14.81
C GLU A 66 -7.35 -10.76 15.68
N TYR A 67 -6.37 -10.89 16.57
CA TYR A 67 -6.27 -12.05 17.46
C TYR A 67 -7.51 -12.24 18.35
N PRO A 68 -8.02 -11.24 19.10
CA PRO A 68 -9.18 -11.46 19.97
C PRO A 68 -10.43 -12.01 19.24
N PRO A 69 -10.91 -11.41 18.13
CA PRO A 69 -12.07 -11.95 17.42
C PRO A 69 -11.78 -13.26 16.69
N LEU A 70 -10.55 -13.48 16.20
CA LEU A 70 -10.15 -14.73 15.57
C LEU A 70 -10.16 -15.88 16.60
N TRP A 71 -9.53 -15.66 17.76
CA TRP A 71 -9.44 -16.66 18.81
C TRP A 71 -10.81 -17.07 19.34
N ALA A 72 -11.73 -16.12 19.53
CA ALA A 72 -13.09 -16.42 19.96
C ALA A 72 -13.81 -17.41 19.01
N ARG A 73 -13.56 -17.33 17.69
CA ARG A 73 -14.11 -18.27 16.71
C ARG A 73 -13.39 -19.62 16.72
N VAL A 74 -12.06 -19.60 16.83
CA VAL A 74 -11.23 -20.82 16.87
C VAL A 74 -11.54 -21.64 18.12
N SER A 75 -11.65 -21.00 19.29
CA SER A 75 -11.89 -21.67 20.57
C SER A 75 -13.37 -21.97 20.84
N GLY A 76 -14.29 -21.24 20.20
CA GLY A 76 -15.73 -21.38 20.40
C GLY A 76 -16.42 -22.34 19.42
N GLY A 77 -15.69 -22.92 18.48
CA GLY A 77 -16.25 -23.85 17.50
C GLY A 77 -16.63 -25.21 18.11
N ASP A 78 -17.79 -25.71 17.73
CA ASP A 78 -18.26 -27.05 18.10
C ASP A 78 -17.29 -28.13 17.60
N ALA A 79 -17.13 -29.19 18.40
CA ALA A 79 -16.26 -30.31 18.06
C ALA A 79 -16.66 -30.92 16.70
N GLY A 80 -15.67 -31.14 15.83
CA GLY A 80 -15.87 -31.76 14.51
C GLY A 80 -16.59 -30.90 13.47
N THR A 81 -17.00 -29.67 13.79
CA THR A 81 -17.65 -28.76 12.83
C THR A 81 -16.67 -27.70 12.32
N PRO A 82 -16.41 -27.61 11.01
CA PRO A 82 -15.57 -26.54 10.46
C PRO A 82 -16.23 -25.17 10.65
N VAL A 83 -15.49 -24.22 11.22
CA VAL A 83 -15.91 -22.84 11.40
C VAL A 83 -15.14 -21.95 10.41
N PRO A 84 -15.82 -21.24 9.49
CA PRO A 84 -15.15 -20.32 8.58
C PRO A 84 -14.61 -19.10 9.34
N LEU A 85 -13.38 -18.71 9.01
CA LEU A 85 -12.69 -17.58 9.60
C LEU A 85 -12.73 -16.38 8.64
N PRO A 86 -12.87 -15.15 9.16
CA PRO A 86 -12.73 -13.96 8.33
C PRO A 86 -11.26 -13.84 7.88
N PRO A 87 -10.93 -13.09 6.82
CA PRO A 87 -9.54 -12.86 6.49
C PRO A 87 -8.77 -12.25 7.66
N PHE A 88 -7.59 -12.77 7.95
CA PHE A 88 -6.72 -12.33 9.05
C PHE A 88 -5.27 -12.27 8.59
N ARG A 89 -4.47 -11.43 9.24
CA ARG A 89 -3.06 -11.20 8.96
C ARG A 89 -2.21 -12.07 9.86
N VAL A 90 -1.26 -12.77 9.26
CA VAL A 90 -0.19 -13.48 9.96
C VAL A 90 1.17 -12.90 9.60
N ARG A 91 2.10 -12.95 10.54
CA ARG A 91 3.49 -12.54 10.30
C ARG A 91 4.26 -13.66 9.62
N GLY A 92 4.84 -13.36 8.46
CA GLY A 92 5.72 -14.23 7.69
C GLY A 92 7.15 -14.28 8.23
N PRO A 93 8.01 -15.17 7.69
CA PRO A 93 9.40 -15.31 8.11
C PRO A 93 10.26 -14.07 7.80
N GLU A 94 9.92 -13.28 6.78
CA GLU A 94 10.61 -12.04 6.42
C GLU A 94 10.01 -10.79 7.11
N ASP A 95 9.33 -10.98 8.26
CA ASP A 95 8.65 -9.92 9.02
C ASP A 95 7.50 -9.19 8.31
N GLY A 96 7.10 -9.63 7.11
CA GLY A 96 5.93 -9.13 6.38
C GLY A 96 4.59 -9.68 6.91
N TRP A 97 3.50 -8.97 6.64
CA TRP A 97 2.14 -9.43 6.94
C TRP A 97 1.51 -10.10 5.72
N HIS A 98 1.01 -11.31 5.89
CA HIS A 98 0.28 -12.07 4.87
C HIS A 98 -1.19 -12.15 5.24
N TRP A 99 -2.08 -11.91 4.28
CA TRP A 99 -3.52 -12.12 4.48
C TRP A 99 -3.86 -13.58 4.24
N LEU A 100 -4.42 -14.21 5.25
CA LEU A 100 -4.92 -15.58 5.20
C LEU A 100 -6.43 -15.61 5.26
N GLN A 101 -7.04 -16.55 4.57
CA GLN A 101 -8.45 -16.88 4.70
C GLN A 101 -8.62 -18.38 4.87
N GLY A 102 -9.39 -18.81 5.86
CA GLY A 102 -9.39 -20.21 6.25
C GLY A 102 -10.59 -20.65 7.06
N SER A 103 -10.48 -21.84 7.61
CA SER A 103 -11.43 -22.43 8.55
C SER A 103 -10.67 -23.09 9.70
N SER A 104 -11.33 -23.18 10.85
CA SER A 104 -10.86 -23.94 12.00
C SER A 104 -11.76 -25.14 12.26
N LEU A 105 -11.16 -26.28 12.59
CA LEU A 105 -11.84 -27.50 12.96
C LEU A 105 -11.38 -27.92 14.36
N ASN A 106 -12.29 -27.88 15.33
CA ASN A 106 -11.99 -28.27 16.71
C ASN A 106 -11.94 -29.80 16.83
N LEU A 107 -10.74 -30.37 17.04
CA LEU A 107 -10.52 -31.81 17.28
C LEU A 107 -9.84 -32.04 18.64
N LEU A 108 -10.04 -31.14 19.61
CA LEU A 108 -9.46 -31.27 20.95
C LEU A 108 -9.95 -32.53 21.69
N GLU A 109 -11.19 -32.94 21.44
CA GLU A 109 -11.79 -34.15 22.03
C GLU A 109 -11.49 -35.43 21.23
N HIS A 110 -10.90 -35.31 20.03
CA HIS A 110 -10.57 -36.47 19.22
C HIS A 110 -9.30 -37.15 19.77
N PRO A 111 -9.35 -38.43 20.19
CA PRO A 111 -8.30 -39.07 20.99
C PRO A 111 -6.94 -39.17 20.28
N GLU A 112 -6.93 -39.21 18.95
CA GLU A 112 -5.72 -39.32 18.14
C GLU A 112 -5.15 -37.97 17.68
N VAL A 113 -5.90 -36.87 17.85
CA VAL A 113 -5.54 -35.55 17.31
C VAL A 113 -5.30 -34.54 18.43
N GLY A 114 -6.27 -34.33 19.33
CA GLY A 114 -6.10 -33.49 20.52
C GLY A 114 -5.74 -32.03 20.26
N VAL A 115 -6.02 -31.50 19.07
CA VAL A 115 -5.70 -30.13 18.64
C VAL A 115 -6.84 -29.53 17.82
N THR A 116 -6.92 -28.21 17.77
CA THR A 116 -7.69 -27.48 16.77
C THR A 116 -6.84 -27.35 15.51
N VAL A 117 -7.39 -27.76 14.36
CA VAL A 117 -6.74 -27.67 13.06
C VAL A 117 -7.22 -26.40 12.37
N LEU A 118 -6.32 -25.49 12.02
CA LEU A 118 -6.64 -24.32 11.20
C LEU A 118 -6.01 -24.51 9.82
N SER A 119 -6.86 -24.57 8.81
CA SER A 119 -6.47 -24.59 7.39
C SER A 119 -6.71 -23.21 6.79
N ALA A 120 -5.73 -22.68 6.04
CA ALA A 120 -5.86 -21.38 5.40
C ALA A 120 -5.18 -21.30 4.04
N HIS A 121 -5.68 -20.39 3.22
CA HIS A 121 -5.13 -20.00 1.92
C HIS A 121 -4.50 -18.62 2.02
N ASP A 122 -3.44 -18.41 1.24
CA ASP A 122 -2.85 -17.08 1.06
C ASP A 122 -3.74 -16.25 0.13
N VAL A 123 -4.36 -15.22 0.67
CA VAL A 123 -5.18 -14.26 -0.08
C VAL A 123 -4.53 -12.89 -0.14
N THR A 124 -3.21 -12.79 0.10
CA THR A 124 -2.46 -11.53 0.08
C THR A 124 -2.60 -10.79 -1.24
N ALA A 125 -2.39 -11.49 -2.36
CA ALA A 125 -2.55 -10.90 -3.70
C ALA A 125 -3.98 -10.43 -3.96
N LEU A 126 -4.97 -11.23 -3.52
CA LEU A 126 -6.39 -10.89 -3.68
C LEU A 126 -6.77 -9.66 -2.84
N LYS A 127 -6.31 -9.59 -1.60
CA LYS A 127 -6.56 -8.44 -0.71
C LYS A 127 -5.87 -7.17 -1.20
N ALA A 128 -4.64 -7.27 -1.71
CA ALA A 128 -3.96 -6.14 -2.32
C ALA A 128 -4.75 -5.60 -3.54
N ALA A 129 -5.25 -6.48 -4.41
CA ALA A 129 -6.08 -6.11 -5.55
C ALA A 129 -7.41 -5.47 -5.11
N GLN A 130 -8.06 -6.02 -4.09
CA GLN A 130 -9.30 -5.45 -3.54
C GLN A 130 -9.09 -4.05 -2.97
N LEU A 131 -8.04 -3.85 -2.17
CA LEU A 131 -7.70 -2.54 -1.60
C LEU A 131 -7.41 -1.52 -2.71
N GLU A 132 -6.75 -1.95 -3.79
CA GLU A 132 -6.52 -1.11 -4.96
C GLU A 132 -7.82 -0.73 -5.68
N GLN A 133 -8.73 -1.68 -5.88
CA GLN A 133 -10.04 -1.40 -6.47
C GLN A 133 -10.88 -0.47 -5.60
N ASP A 134 -10.89 -0.66 -4.28
CA ASP A 134 -11.65 0.17 -3.34
C ASP A 134 -11.10 1.60 -3.28
N ALA A 135 -9.78 1.74 -3.33
CA ALA A 135 -9.11 3.04 -3.43
C ALA A 135 -9.47 3.75 -4.74
N LEU A 136 -9.38 3.06 -5.88
CA LEU A 136 -9.78 3.61 -7.19
C LEU A 136 -11.27 3.99 -7.22
N GLY A 137 -12.14 3.14 -6.70
CA GLY A 137 -13.57 3.42 -6.61
C GLY A 137 -13.88 4.65 -5.75
N THR A 138 -13.14 4.82 -4.66
CA THR A 138 -13.24 6.03 -3.81
C THR A 138 -12.83 7.28 -4.57
N LEU A 139 -11.70 7.24 -5.29
CA LEU A 139 -11.23 8.36 -6.09
C LEU A 139 -12.21 8.74 -7.20
N LEU A 140 -12.76 7.76 -7.92
CA LEU A 140 -13.76 8.01 -8.98
C LEU A 140 -15.04 8.65 -8.44
N ARG A 141 -15.51 8.21 -7.25
CA ARG A 141 -16.66 8.84 -6.59
C ARG A 141 -16.37 10.30 -6.24
N GLN A 142 -15.19 10.57 -5.69
CA GLN A 142 -14.81 11.92 -5.31
C GLN A 142 -14.60 12.85 -6.52
N THR A 143 -14.02 12.37 -7.63
CA THR A 143 -13.91 13.18 -8.88
C THR A 143 -15.29 13.47 -9.49
N THR A 144 -16.19 12.49 -9.48
CA THR A 144 -17.54 12.66 -10.02
C THR A 144 -18.38 13.62 -9.16
N ALA A 145 -18.11 13.67 -7.85
CA ALA A 145 -18.71 14.63 -6.92
C ALA A 145 -18.14 16.07 -7.05
N GLY A 146 -17.26 16.33 -8.03
CA GLY A 146 -16.68 17.64 -8.26
C GLY A 146 -15.66 18.09 -7.21
N GLN A 147 -15.14 17.16 -6.39
CA GLN A 147 -14.05 17.52 -5.48
C GLN A 147 -12.81 17.91 -6.29
N GLY A 148 -12.23 19.06 -5.97
CA GLY A 148 -11.02 19.53 -6.65
C GLY A 148 -9.85 18.57 -6.42
N LEU A 149 -9.02 18.39 -7.45
CA LEU A 149 -7.83 17.51 -7.43
C LEU A 149 -6.96 17.69 -6.18
N ARG A 150 -6.81 18.93 -5.69
CA ARG A 150 -6.06 19.21 -4.46
C ARG A 150 -6.62 18.51 -3.22
N HIS A 151 -7.95 18.41 -3.10
CA HIS A 151 -8.59 17.73 -1.97
C HIS A 151 -8.34 16.21 -2.04
N LEU A 152 -8.48 15.63 -3.23
CA LEU A 152 -8.18 14.22 -3.49
C LEU A 152 -6.75 13.86 -3.12
N LEU A 153 -5.79 14.65 -3.59
CA LEU A 153 -4.38 14.43 -3.29
C LEU A 153 -4.09 14.57 -1.80
N ALA A 154 -4.75 15.49 -1.11
CA ALA A 154 -4.61 15.63 0.34
C ALA A 154 -5.18 14.42 1.10
N ASP A 155 -6.34 13.90 0.70
CA ASP A 155 -6.92 12.70 1.33
C ASP A 155 -6.04 11.47 1.08
N LEU A 156 -5.57 11.28 -0.15
CA LEU A 156 -4.66 10.19 -0.52
C LEU A 156 -3.36 10.25 0.30
N VAL A 157 -2.78 11.44 0.48
CA VAL A 157 -1.58 11.62 1.29
C VAL A 157 -1.86 11.28 2.76
N ARG A 158 -3.00 11.68 3.34
CA ARG A 158 -3.35 11.31 4.72
C ARG A 158 -3.45 9.79 4.88
N THR A 159 -4.08 9.11 3.94
CA THR A 159 -4.16 7.64 3.96
C THR A 159 -2.77 6.99 3.91
N ALA A 160 -1.83 7.54 3.13
CA ALA A 160 -0.46 7.05 3.10
C ALA A 160 0.30 7.33 4.42
N ASP A 161 0.09 8.49 5.03
CA ASP A 161 0.68 8.88 6.33
C ASP A 161 0.25 7.91 7.44
N GLU A 162 -1.03 7.51 7.46
CA GLU A 162 -1.60 6.59 8.43
C GLU A 162 -1.03 5.17 8.30
N GLN A 163 -0.66 4.74 7.10
CA GLN A 163 -0.14 3.39 6.84
C GLN A 163 1.32 3.21 7.26
N VAL A 164 2.11 4.29 7.34
CA VAL A 164 3.54 4.19 7.65
C VAL A 164 3.90 5.10 8.83
N PRO A 165 3.91 4.57 10.06
CA PRO A 165 4.25 5.35 11.25
C PRO A 165 5.59 6.08 11.11
N HIS A 166 5.68 7.28 11.68
CA HIS A 166 6.85 8.17 11.65
C HIS A 166 7.25 8.71 10.26
N HIS A 167 6.40 8.52 9.26
CA HIS A 167 6.57 9.10 7.94
C HIS A 167 5.50 10.17 7.67
N PHE A 168 5.76 10.99 6.67
CA PHE A 168 4.73 11.76 5.99
C PHE A 168 4.97 11.71 4.48
N CYS A 169 3.92 11.74 3.72
CA CYS A 169 3.88 11.66 2.28
C CYS A 169 3.65 13.07 1.72
N ALA A 170 4.20 13.32 0.54
CA ALA A 170 3.94 14.52 -0.23
C ALA A 170 3.81 14.16 -1.71
N VAL A 171 2.89 14.86 -2.37
CA VAL A 171 2.71 14.80 -3.82
C VAL A 171 3.20 16.11 -4.41
N PHE A 172 4.09 16.00 -5.39
CA PHE A 172 4.55 17.09 -6.22
C PHE A 172 4.04 16.90 -7.64
N LEU A 173 3.59 17.98 -8.27
CA LEU A 173 3.15 17.99 -9.67
C LEU A 173 4.01 18.96 -10.47
N TRP A 174 4.25 18.61 -11.73
CA TRP A 174 4.96 19.46 -12.67
C TRP A 174 3.99 20.44 -13.32
N GLN A 175 4.16 21.74 -13.05
CA GLN A 175 3.41 22.87 -13.58
C GLN A 175 4.36 24.06 -13.74
N ASP A 176 5.01 24.15 -14.92
CA ASP A 176 6.07 25.11 -15.20
C ASP A 176 7.20 25.07 -14.14
N GLY A 177 7.49 23.86 -13.66
CA GLY A 177 8.34 23.58 -12.50
C GLY A 177 7.69 22.60 -11.53
N LEU A 178 8.49 21.98 -10.65
CA LEU A 178 7.98 21.06 -9.65
C LEU A 178 7.35 21.81 -8.48
N ARG A 179 6.04 21.67 -8.27
CA ARG A 179 5.28 22.34 -7.20
C ARG A 179 4.68 21.33 -6.22
N LEU A 180 4.66 21.69 -4.94
CA LEU A 180 3.99 20.90 -3.90
C LEU A 180 2.46 20.97 -4.09
N ALA A 181 1.84 19.82 -4.38
CA ALA A 181 0.41 19.71 -4.59
C ALA A 181 -0.36 19.34 -3.31
N ALA A 182 0.18 18.41 -2.51
CA ALA A 182 -0.40 17.98 -1.24
C ALA A 182 0.67 17.44 -0.29
N ALA A 183 0.63 17.85 0.98
CA ALA A 183 1.44 17.28 2.07
C ALA A 183 0.85 17.59 3.45
N PRO A 184 -0.40 17.19 3.75
CA PRO A 184 -1.08 17.50 5.02
C PRO A 184 -0.32 17.05 6.28
N GLY A 185 0.43 15.95 6.23
CA GLY A 185 1.25 15.48 7.34
C GLY A 185 2.63 16.14 7.46
N ALA A 186 3.00 17.06 6.55
CA ALA A 186 4.30 17.71 6.59
C ALA A 186 4.38 18.85 7.62
N PRO A 187 5.58 19.23 8.10
CA PRO A 187 5.77 20.44 8.89
C PRO A 187 5.22 21.70 8.20
N GLN A 188 4.73 22.69 8.95
CA GLN A 188 4.08 23.89 8.39
C GLN A 188 4.97 24.68 7.42
N ASP A 189 6.29 24.66 7.63
CA ASP A 189 7.28 25.36 6.82
C ASP A 189 7.88 24.48 5.71
N PHE A 190 7.38 23.25 5.54
CA PHE A 190 7.86 22.31 4.54
C PHE A 190 7.63 22.81 3.11
N ALA A 191 6.49 23.46 2.86
CA ALA A 191 6.17 24.01 1.54
C ALA A 191 7.19 25.07 1.09
N ALA A 192 7.76 25.84 2.02
CA ALA A 192 8.74 26.88 1.72
C ALA A 192 10.10 26.32 1.26
N LEU A 193 10.36 25.02 1.45
CA LEU A 193 11.58 24.36 0.98
C LEU A 193 11.62 24.15 -0.53
N PHE A 194 10.46 24.15 -1.17
CA PHE A 194 10.30 23.87 -2.58
C PHE A 194 9.77 25.12 -3.29
N PRO A 195 10.61 26.18 -3.41
CA PRO A 195 10.27 27.28 -4.29
C PRO A 195 10.08 26.74 -5.70
N ASP A 196 9.36 27.50 -6.54
CA ASP A 196 9.12 27.18 -7.95
C ASP A 196 10.44 26.74 -8.60
N TRP A 197 10.58 25.43 -8.75
CA TRP A 197 11.84 24.83 -9.17
C TRP A 197 12.05 25.25 -10.63
N PRO A 198 13.15 25.96 -10.95
CA PRO A 198 13.29 26.60 -12.25
C PRO A 198 13.24 25.56 -13.37
N GLU A 199 12.66 25.96 -14.50
CA GLU A 199 12.45 25.12 -15.69
C GLU A 199 13.75 24.46 -16.19
N ASP A 200 14.88 25.15 -15.99
CA ASP A 200 16.22 24.73 -16.41
C ASP A 200 16.91 23.75 -15.45
N ALA A 201 16.37 23.55 -14.26
CA ALA A 201 16.96 22.59 -13.36
C ALA A 201 16.72 21.19 -13.94
N PRO A 202 17.77 20.36 -14.02
CA PRO A 202 17.71 19.10 -14.74
C PRO A 202 16.53 18.30 -14.22
N ALA A 203 15.54 18.05 -15.07
CA ALA A 203 14.49 17.07 -14.79
C ALA A 203 15.23 15.83 -14.26
N PRO A 204 14.86 15.30 -13.08
CA PRO A 204 15.63 14.24 -12.42
C PRO A 204 15.90 13.12 -13.43
N ALA A 205 17.15 13.06 -13.88
CA ALA A 205 17.66 12.37 -15.07
C ALA A 205 16.59 11.74 -15.99
N THR A 206 16.17 12.42 -17.05
CA THR A 206 15.28 11.89 -18.11
C THR A 206 15.99 10.90 -19.06
N GLY A 207 16.74 9.93 -18.53
CA GLY A 207 17.12 8.74 -19.27
C GLY A 207 15.96 7.73 -19.32
N PRO A 208 15.94 6.75 -20.23
CA PRO A 208 14.97 5.65 -20.16
C PRO A 208 15.26 4.81 -18.91
N TRP A 209 14.54 5.07 -17.82
CA TRP A 209 14.56 4.21 -16.64
C TRP A 209 13.85 2.92 -17.01
N SER A 210 14.58 1.82 -17.09
CA SER A 210 13.96 0.49 -17.09
C SER A 210 13.19 0.36 -15.78
N ALA A 211 11.96 -0.16 -15.85
CA ALA A 211 11.07 -0.37 -14.72
C ALA A 211 11.67 -1.19 -13.55
N GLY A 212 12.89 -1.73 -13.72
CA GLY A 212 13.66 -2.46 -12.70
C GLY A 212 14.66 -1.63 -11.89
N SER A 213 14.77 -0.31 -12.07
CA SER A 213 15.64 0.55 -11.26
C SER A 213 14.79 1.52 -10.42
N LEU A 214 14.37 1.08 -9.23
CA LEU A 214 13.77 1.95 -8.22
C LEU A 214 14.79 3.05 -7.86
N PRO A 215 14.42 4.34 -7.78
CA PRO A 215 15.37 5.36 -7.40
C PRO A 215 15.70 5.20 -5.92
N ALA A 216 16.92 4.74 -5.63
CA ALA A 216 17.57 5.02 -4.37
C ALA A 216 17.75 6.54 -4.25
N GLN A 217 17.15 7.13 -3.21
CA GLN A 217 17.54 8.39 -2.57
C GLN A 217 18.16 9.46 -3.49
N VAL A 218 17.35 10.23 -4.21
CA VAL A 218 17.84 11.48 -4.80
C VAL A 218 17.16 12.64 -4.09
N THR A 219 17.58 12.89 -2.84
CA THR A 219 17.48 14.26 -2.32
C THR A 219 18.57 15.05 -3.03
N PRO A 220 18.25 16.10 -3.82
CA PRO A 220 19.26 17.04 -4.25
C PRO A 220 20.09 17.46 -3.02
N ALA A 221 21.42 17.44 -3.12
CA ALA A 221 22.29 17.75 -1.97
C ALA A 221 21.92 19.09 -1.31
N ALA A 222 21.43 20.05 -2.12
CA ALA A 222 20.90 21.34 -1.68
C ALA A 222 19.70 21.24 -0.70
N LEU A 223 18.86 20.22 -0.83
CA LEU A 223 17.68 20.01 0.03
C LEU A 223 17.99 19.17 1.29
N ALA A 224 19.12 18.45 1.32
CA ALA A 224 19.44 17.57 2.45
C ALA A 224 19.59 18.32 3.78
N ALA A 225 20.33 19.43 3.82
CA ALA A 225 20.50 20.21 5.05
C ALA A 225 19.19 20.89 5.53
N PRO A 226 18.41 21.57 4.66
CA PRO A 226 17.09 22.09 5.03
C PRO A 226 16.09 21.05 5.53
N LEU A 227 16.09 19.84 4.95
CA LEU A 227 15.25 18.73 5.38
C LEU A 227 15.69 18.17 6.74
N ARG A 228 16.99 17.97 6.95
CA ARG A 228 17.54 17.52 8.25
C ARG A 228 17.23 18.49 9.38
N ARG A 229 17.28 19.81 9.13
CA ARG A 229 16.90 20.84 10.13
C ARG A 229 15.44 20.72 10.59
N ARG A 230 14.59 20.04 9.83
CA ARG A 230 13.17 19.79 10.14
C ARG A 230 12.90 18.36 10.59
N GLY A 231 13.96 17.64 10.97
CA GLY A 231 13.87 16.26 11.42
C GLY A 231 13.66 15.26 10.28
N VAL A 232 13.74 15.64 9.01
CA VAL A 232 13.68 14.64 7.94
C VAL A 232 15.03 13.93 7.84
N ALA A 233 15.04 12.64 8.18
CA ALA A 233 16.24 11.81 8.14
C ALA A 233 16.47 11.21 6.75
N GLU A 234 15.40 10.74 6.12
CA GLU A 234 15.43 10.01 4.85
C GLU A 234 14.23 10.39 3.98
N VAL A 235 14.40 10.24 2.67
CA VAL A 235 13.33 10.37 1.69
C VAL A 235 13.41 9.23 0.69
N MET A 236 12.23 8.73 0.31
CA MET A 236 12.05 7.87 -0.85
C MET A 236 11.06 8.56 -1.78
N SER A 237 11.31 8.57 -3.08
CA SER A 237 10.40 9.17 -4.06
C SER A 237 10.19 8.26 -5.26
N MET A 238 8.99 8.31 -5.84
CA MET A 238 8.67 7.66 -7.09
C MET A 238 8.13 8.66 -8.11
N PRO A 239 8.59 8.60 -9.37
CA PRO A 239 8.12 9.50 -10.40
C PRO A 239 6.67 9.20 -10.78
N LEU A 240 5.88 10.26 -10.94
CA LEU A 240 4.58 10.23 -11.60
C LEU A 240 4.83 10.33 -13.09
N LEU A 241 4.50 9.28 -13.83
CA LEU A 241 4.67 9.23 -15.28
C LEU A 241 3.30 9.16 -15.93
N GLY A 242 3.09 9.95 -16.98
CA GLY A 242 1.91 9.87 -17.82
C GLY A 242 1.97 8.68 -18.78
N ARG A 243 0.91 8.52 -19.59
CA ARG A 243 0.75 7.38 -20.53
C ARG A 243 1.88 7.25 -21.56
N HIS A 244 2.56 8.34 -21.90
CA HIS A 244 3.66 8.35 -22.87
C HIS A 244 5.03 8.47 -22.18
N GLY A 245 5.10 8.18 -20.88
CA GLY A 245 6.33 8.30 -20.09
C GLY A 245 6.70 9.75 -19.75
N GLN A 246 5.84 10.73 -20.04
CA GLN A 246 6.09 12.12 -19.66
C GLN A 246 6.12 12.27 -18.13
N TYR A 247 7.07 13.04 -17.61
CA TYR A 247 7.17 13.31 -16.18
C TYR A 247 6.07 14.28 -15.74
N LEU A 248 5.20 13.83 -14.84
CA LEU A 248 4.08 14.61 -14.29
C LEU A 248 4.37 15.16 -12.89
N GLY A 249 5.45 14.69 -12.24
CA GLY A 249 5.78 15.03 -10.86
C GLY A 249 6.31 13.83 -10.09
N ALA A 250 6.17 13.84 -8.77
CA ALA A 250 6.62 12.75 -7.92
C ALA A 250 5.73 12.59 -6.68
N VAL A 251 5.64 11.37 -6.18
CA VAL A 251 5.19 11.12 -4.80
C VAL A 251 6.43 10.82 -3.97
N ALA A 252 6.54 11.40 -2.79
CA ALA A 252 7.67 11.20 -1.90
C ALA A 252 7.21 10.90 -0.47
N LEU A 253 7.87 9.94 0.16
CA LEU A 253 7.70 9.58 1.55
C LEU A 253 8.93 10.06 2.33
N TYR A 254 8.69 10.86 3.36
CA TYR A 254 9.70 11.48 4.21
C TYR A 254 9.66 10.87 5.59
N ARG A 255 10.81 10.49 6.12
CA ARG A 255 10.93 9.91 7.45
C ARG A 255 11.38 10.94 8.47
N ARG A 256 10.71 11.02 9.63
CA ARG A 256 10.99 12.01 10.70
C ARG A 256 12.09 11.62 11.70
N ASN A 257 12.51 10.36 11.74
CA ASN A 257 13.49 9.85 12.70
C ASN A 257 14.63 9.15 11.98
N SER A 258 15.83 9.08 12.54
CA SER A 258 16.90 8.24 11.99
C SER A 258 16.57 6.75 12.12
N GLY A 259 16.95 5.94 11.12
CA GLY A 259 16.84 4.47 11.13
C GLY A 259 16.42 3.92 9.75
N PRO A 260 16.44 2.58 9.56
CA PRO A 260 16.16 1.96 8.27
C PRO A 260 14.68 2.06 7.92
N LEU A 261 14.34 2.49 6.70
CA LEU A 261 12.95 2.60 6.19
C LEU A 261 12.06 1.46 6.70
N THR A 262 10.86 1.82 7.17
CA THR A 262 9.89 0.83 7.64
C THR A 262 9.62 -0.18 6.53
N PRO A 263 9.67 -1.50 6.80
CA PRO A 263 9.22 -2.50 5.85
C PRO A 263 7.84 -2.14 5.30
N GLY A 264 7.67 -2.21 3.99
CA GLY A 264 6.44 -1.81 3.29
C GLY A 264 6.30 -0.33 2.93
N ALA A 265 7.22 0.55 3.35
CA ALA A 265 7.21 1.96 2.92
C ALA A 265 7.26 2.11 1.38
N ALA A 266 8.02 1.26 0.70
CA ALA A 266 8.10 1.23 -0.76
C ALA A 266 6.77 0.80 -1.41
N GLU A 267 6.05 -0.14 -0.81
CA GLU A 267 4.74 -0.61 -1.30
C GLU A 267 3.68 0.47 -1.14
N VAL A 268 3.63 1.16 0.00
CA VAL A 268 2.72 2.29 0.23
C VAL A 268 2.99 3.40 -0.77
N LEU A 269 4.27 3.73 -1.00
CA LEU A 269 4.65 4.75 -1.98
C LEU A 269 4.28 4.34 -3.41
N ALA A 270 4.48 3.07 -3.77
CA ALA A 270 4.08 2.53 -5.07
C ALA A 270 2.56 2.57 -5.26
N HIS A 271 1.79 2.27 -4.20
CA HIS A 271 0.34 2.34 -4.21
C HIS A 271 -0.15 3.79 -4.36
N ALA A 272 0.36 4.72 -3.55
CA ALA A 272 0.05 6.15 -3.65
C ALA A 272 0.35 6.69 -5.07
N ARG A 273 1.51 6.33 -5.64
CA ARG A 273 1.87 6.68 -7.02
C ARG A 273 0.83 6.20 -8.04
N ARG A 274 0.41 4.92 -7.98
CA ARG A 274 -0.59 4.36 -8.91
C ARG A 274 -1.89 5.15 -8.86
N LEU A 275 -2.41 5.40 -7.65
CA LEU A 275 -3.63 6.16 -7.43
C LEU A 275 -3.54 7.60 -8.00
N VAL A 276 -2.44 8.32 -7.73
CA VAL A 276 -2.24 9.68 -8.27
C VAL A 276 -2.18 9.65 -9.80
N THR A 277 -1.50 8.68 -10.41
CA THR A 277 -1.43 8.57 -11.88
C THR A 277 -2.78 8.29 -12.52
N THR A 278 -3.68 7.56 -11.85
CA THR A 278 -5.05 7.32 -12.36
C THR A 278 -5.92 8.57 -12.27
N CYS A 279 -5.71 9.40 -11.23
CA CYS A 279 -6.45 10.65 -11.02
C CYS A 279 -6.03 11.80 -11.93
N SER A 280 -4.90 11.71 -12.63
CA SER A 280 -4.49 12.73 -13.58
C SER A 280 -5.20 12.47 -14.92
N PRO A 281 -6.34 13.12 -15.24
CA PRO A 281 -6.85 13.07 -16.60
C PRO A 281 -5.72 13.55 -17.49
N GLY A 282 -5.37 12.76 -18.51
CA GLY A 282 -4.34 13.14 -19.47
C GLY A 282 -4.67 14.54 -19.95
N CYS A 283 -3.86 15.52 -19.55
CA CYS A 283 -4.09 16.92 -19.84
C CYS A 283 -4.14 17.06 -21.36
N PRO A 284 -5.29 17.35 -21.98
CA PRO A 284 -5.27 17.93 -23.30
C PRO A 284 -4.85 19.37 -23.06
N THR A 285 -3.59 19.70 -23.34
CA THR A 285 -3.14 21.07 -23.51
C THR A 285 -3.87 21.68 -24.71
N ALA A 286 -5.13 22.08 -24.54
CA ALA A 286 -5.85 23.03 -25.38
C ALA A 286 -7.23 23.37 -24.77
N ALA A 287 -7.46 24.68 -24.63
CA ALA A 287 -8.74 25.36 -24.39
C ALA A 287 -9.32 25.37 -22.96
N CYS A 288 -9.01 26.42 -22.20
CA CYS A 288 -9.93 27.55 -21.98
C CYS A 288 -9.40 28.48 -20.87
N SER A 289 -8.91 29.67 -21.25
CA SER A 289 -8.89 30.83 -20.35
C SER A 289 -10.29 31.49 -20.38
N PRO A 290 -10.95 31.73 -19.24
CA PRO A 290 -12.23 32.44 -19.20
C PRO A 290 -12.02 33.96 -19.04
N SER A 291 -11.10 34.55 -19.79
CA SER A 291 -10.87 36.00 -19.76
C SER A 291 -10.46 36.53 -21.14
N GLY A 292 -11.45 36.92 -21.95
CA GLY A 292 -11.13 37.55 -23.23
C GLY A 292 -12.23 37.62 -24.28
N CYS A 293 -13.50 37.81 -23.90
CA CYS A 293 -14.52 38.24 -24.86
C CYS A 293 -15.20 39.50 -24.33
N GLY A 294 -14.42 40.58 -24.29
CA GLY A 294 -14.87 41.94 -24.00
C GLY A 294 -14.69 42.83 -25.23
N ALA A 295 -15.79 43.06 -25.92
CA ALA A 295 -16.08 44.11 -26.89
C ALA A 295 -14.93 45.07 -27.31
N ARG A 296 -14.57 45.03 -28.60
CA ARG A 296 -14.13 46.23 -29.34
C ARG A 296 -14.93 46.36 -30.63
N SER A 297 -16.07 47.04 -30.50
CA SER A 297 -16.74 47.77 -31.58
C SER A 297 -16.65 49.24 -31.22
N ALA A 298 -15.81 50.01 -31.93
CA ALA A 298 -16.00 51.44 -32.18
C ALA A 298 -14.85 52.04 -33.02
N ARG A 299 -15.25 52.60 -34.17
CA ARG A 299 -14.76 53.84 -34.78
C ARG A 299 -13.28 53.94 -35.18
N CYS A 300 -13.05 53.79 -36.49
CA CYS A 300 -12.20 54.67 -37.28
C CYS A 300 -12.88 54.75 -38.67
N GLY A 301 -13.39 55.85 -39.21
CA GLY A 301 -12.94 57.23 -39.11
C GLY A 301 -12.78 57.73 -40.54
N ARG A 302 -13.90 58.02 -41.23
CA ARG A 302 -13.93 58.77 -42.49
C ARG A 302 -13.18 60.10 -42.29
N ARG A 303 -12.14 60.34 -43.07
CA ARG A 303 -11.74 61.70 -43.48
C ARG A 303 -11.56 61.70 -45.00
N GLY A 304 -12.35 62.54 -45.65
CA GLY A 304 -12.11 62.96 -47.02
C GLY A 304 -11.38 64.30 -47.05
N SER A 305 -10.57 64.48 -48.08
CA SER A 305 -10.12 65.73 -48.72
C SER A 305 -9.25 65.26 -49.90
N GLY A 306 -9.51 65.51 -51.18
CA GLY A 306 -10.13 66.68 -51.80
C GLY A 306 -9.04 67.64 -52.27
N ARG A 307 -8.64 67.50 -53.55
CA ARG A 307 -8.03 68.45 -54.50
C ARG A 307 -6.72 69.18 -54.11
N ASP A 308 -5.69 69.03 -54.93
CA ASP A 308 -5.43 69.88 -56.11
C ASP A 308 -4.78 69.05 -57.24
#